data_AF-A0A0G4G2E6-F1
#
_entry.id   AF-A0A0G4G2E6-F1
#
_cell.length_a   1.000
_cell.length_b   1.000
_cell.length_c   1.000
_cell.angle_alpha   90.00
_cell.angle_beta   90.00
_cell.angle_gamma   90.00
#
_symmetry.space_group_name_H-M   'P 1'
#
loop_
_entity.id
_entity.type
_entity.pdbx_description
1 polymer ?
#
loop_
_entity_poly.entity_id
_entity_poly.type
_entity_poly.pdbx_seq_one_letter_code
_entity_poly.pdbx_strand_id
1 'polypeptide(L)'
;MPKRVLKSAAFQKKPTQLPAPEKWREELRQRAQEVWPRERTVAKLKEILISEAHHIKSTSTELDGDGVPVRVLWCPRFVTSRDAYGGTATAHHACRVCKRHALHLLGKHGRFDPRWCLECGGASGVPAWYFHDRNADCSLCGK
;
A
#
# COMPACT_ATOMS: atom_id res chain seq x y z
N MET A 1 57.30 9.41 28.09
CA MET A 1 55.89 9.01 28.30
C MET A 1 55.11 9.20 26.99
N PRO A 2 54.88 8.17 26.16
CA PRO A 2 54.12 8.35 24.93
C PRO A 2 52.61 8.32 25.21
N LYS A 3 51.89 9.32 24.70
CA LYS A 3 50.43 9.45 24.81
C LYS A 3 49.74 8.44 23.88
N ARG A 4 48.89 7.59 24.45
CA ARG A 4 48.07 6.58 23.76
C ARG A 4 46.94 7.29 23.00
N VAL A 5 46.96 7.24 21.67
CA VAL A 5 45.83 7.70 20.84
C VAL A 5 44.82 6.57 20.75
N LEU A 6 43.67 6.74 21.42
CA LEU A 6 42.52 5.84 21.26
C LEU A 6 41.89 6.11 19.89
N LYS A 7 41.97 5.12 18.99
CA LYS A 7 41.23 5.13 17.72
C LYS A 7 39.76 4.83 18.02
N SER A 8 38.91 5.86 17.95
CA SER A 8 37.45 5.69 17.96
C SER A 8 37.02 4.93 16.71
N ALA A 9 36.50 3.72 16.88
CA ALA A 9 35.93 2.94 15.79
C ALA A 9 34.71 3.69 15.21
N ALA A 10 34.82 4.10 13.96
CA ALA A 10 33.70 4.64 13.21
C ALA A 10 32.64 3.53 13.07
N PHE A 11 31.50 3.70 13.75
CA PHE A 11 30.32 2.87 13.57
C PHE A 11 29.75 3.17 12.18
N GLN A 12 30.24 2.46 11.17
CA GLN A 12 29.68 2.49 9.83
C GLN A 12 28.30 1.82 9.89
N LYS A 13 27.23 2.63 9.99
CA LYS A 13 25.90 2.17 9.62
C LYS A 13 25.96 1.85 8.14
N LYS A 14 26.09 0.56 7.79
CA LYS A 14 25.86 0.10 6.42
C LYS A 14 24.49 0.63 5.99
N PRO A 15 24.37 1.34 4.86
CA PRO A 15 23.05 1.60 4.31
C PRO A 15 22.45 0.23 4.03
N THR A 16 21.32 -0.06 4.67
CA THR A 16 20.50 -1.22 4.35
C THR A 16 20.01 -0.98 2.93
N GLN A 17 20.82 -1.37 1.94
CA GLN A 17 20.41 -1.37 0.54
C GLN A 17 19.21 -2.28 0.48
N LEU A 18 18.03 -1.69 0.28
CA LEU A 18 16.83 -2.45 -0.03
C LEU A 18 17.19 -3.38 -1.21
N PRO A 19 16.89 -4.68 -1.12
CA PRO A 19 17.21 -5.62 -2.17
C PRO A 19 16.67 -5.13 -3.51
N ALA A 20 17.39 -5.47 -4.59
CA ALA A 20 16.98 -5.13 -5.95
C ALA A 20 15.48 -5.46 -6.14
N PRO A 21 14.68 -4.52 -6.68
CA PRO A 21 13.22 -4.64 -6.65
C PRO A 21 12.66 -5.95 -7.19
N GLU A 22 13.38 -6.65 -8.07
CA GLU A 22 12.97 -7.92 -8.67
C GLU A 22 13.18 -9.14 -7.75
N LYS A 23 14.34 -9.28 -7.12
CA LYS A 23 14.58 -10.42 -6.19
C LYS A 23 13.67 -10.37 -4.97
N TRP A 24 13.44 -9.17 -4.44
CA TRP A 24 12.50 -8.93 -3.35
C TRP A 24 11.05 -9.29 -3.71
N ARG A 25 10.62 -9.00 -4.95
CA ARG A 25 9.27 -9.35 -5.42
C ARG A 25 9.08 -10.85 -5.49
N GLU A 26 10.08 -11.57 -5.99
CA GLU A 26 10.02 -13.02 -6.13
C GLU A 26 9.96 -13.70 -4.76
N GLU A 27 10.79 -13.27 -3.82
CA GLU A 27 10.77 -13.75 -2.42
C GLU A 27 9.44 -13.47 -1.72
N LEU A 28 8.86 -12.28 -1.90
CA LEU A 28 7.54 -11.94 -1.34
C LEU A 28 6.40 -12.74 -1.97
N ARG A 29 6.45 -13.00 -3.28
CA ARG A 29 5.46 -13.85 -3.96
C ARG A 29 5.51 -15.28 -3.47
N GLN A 30 6.71 -15.83 -3.31
CA GLN A 30 6.90 -17.21 -2.82
C GLN A 30 6.43 -17.38 -1.38
N ARG A 31 6.50 -16.33 -0.55
CA ARG A 31 6.07 -16.35 0.86
C ARG A 31 4.71 -15.69 1.10
N ALA A 32 4.00 -15.32 0.04
CA ALA A 32 2.74 -14.59 0.10
C ALA A 32 1.73 -15.20 1.08
N GLN A 33 1.52 -16.52 1.01
CA GLN A 33 0.57 -17.24 1.89
C GLN A 33 1.08 -17.38 3.33
N GLU A 34 2.40 -17.47 3.54
CA GLU A 34 2.99 -17.50 4.89
C GLU A 34 2.94 -16.13 5.57
N VAL A 35 3.04 -15.05 4.78
CA VAL A 35 3.07 -13.67 5.26
C VAL A 35 1.66 -13.09 5.39
N TRP A 36 0.72 -13.49 4.53
CA TRP A 36 -0.66 -13.02 4.47
C TRP A 36 -1.68 -14.15 4.27
N PRO A 37 -2.11 -14.81 5.36
CA PRO A 37 -3.30 -15.65 5.37
C PRO A 37 -4.54 -14.89 4.85
N ARG A 38 -5.54 -15.62 4.34
CA ARG A 38 -6.77 -15.03 3.79
C ARG A 38 -7.47 -14.16 4.82
N GLU A 39 -7.59 -14.64 6.06
CA GLU A 39 -8.24 -13.96 7.18
C GLU A 39 -7.56 -12.61 7.47
N ARG A 40 -6.22 -12.59 7.42
CA ARG A 40 -5.44 -11.36 7.60
C ARG A 40 -5.69 -10.37 6.47
N THR A 41 -5.77 -10.87 5.23
CA THR A 41 -6.08 -10.04 4.06
C THR A 41 -7.47 -9.44 4.16
N VAL A 42 -8.48 -10.24 4.54
CA VAL A 42 -9.86 -9.81 4.76
C VAL A 42 -9.95 -8.74 5.86
N ALA A 43 -9.29 -8.97 7.00
CA ALA A 43 -9.25 -8.00 8.08
C ALA A 43 -8.65 -6.67 7.62
N LYS A 44 -7.55 -6.71 6.85
CA LYS A 44 -6.92 -5.50 6.32
C LYS A 44 -7.78 -4.79 5.28
N LEU A 45 -8.49 -5.52 4.42
CA LEU A 45 -9.43 -4.92 3.47
C LEU A 45 -10.55 -4.16 4.19
N LYS A 46 -11.11 -4.73 5.26
CA LYS A 46 -12.14 -4.06 6.08
C LYS A 46 -11.60 -2.79 6.76
N GLU A 47 -10.38 -2.84 7.29
CA GLU A 47 -9.70 -1.66 7.84
C GLU A 47 -9.51 -0.56 6.79
N ILE A 48 -9.06 -0.93 5.58
CA ILE A 48 -8.84 -0.01 4.46
C ILE A 48 -10.14 0.69 4.05
N LEU A 49 -11.26 -0.03 3.99
CA LEU A 49 -12.56 0.55 3.66
C LEU A 49 -12.98 1.64 4.65
N ILE A 50 -12.59 1.51 5.92
CA ILE A 50 -12.88 2.50 6.96
C ILE A 50 -11.90 3.68 6.87
N SER A 51 -10.59 3.41 6.82
CA SER A 51 -9.56 4.47 6.84
C SER A 51 -9.57 5.33 5.57
N GLU A 52 -9.92 4.74 4.43
CA GLU A 52 -9.94 5.39 3.12
C GLU A 52 -11.35 5.73 2.65
N ALA A 53 -12.35 5.69 3.56
CA ALA A 53 -13.75 5.98 3.24
C ALA A 53 -13.94 7.33 2.53
N HIS A 54 -13.06 8.30 2.79
CA HIS A 54 -13.09 9.61 2.16
C HIS A 54 -12.80 9.58 0.65
N HIS A 55 -12.20 8.50 0.12
CA HIS A 55 -11.99 8.26 -1.30
C HIS A 55 -13.07 7.43 -1.99
N ILE A 56 -13.97 6.83 -1.20
CA ILE A 56 -15.00 5.90 -1.69
C ILE A 56 -16.26 6.68 -2.07
N LYS A 57 -16.70 6.50 -3.32
CA LYS A 57 -17.95 7.07 -3.84
C LYS A 57 -19.15 6.20 -3.46
N SER A 58 -18.99 4.88 -3.52
CA SER A 58 -20.02 3.92 -3.14
C SER A 58 -19.45 2.52 -2.92
N THR A 59 -20.15 1.71 -2.12
CA THR A 59 -19.87 0.29 -1.89
C THR A 59 -21.12 -0.54 -2.20
N SER A 60 -20.95 -1.75 -2.75
CA SER A 60 -22.06 -2.69 -2.92
C SER A 60 -22.58 -3.18 -1.56
N THR A 61 -23.86 -3.52 -1.52
CA THR A 61 -24.47 -4.26 -0.39
C THR A 61 -24.20 -5.76 -0.48
N GLU A 62 -23.94 -6.28 -1.69
CA GLU A 62 -23.49 -7.66 -1.90
C GLU A 62 -22.06 -7.83 -1.37
N LEU A 63 -21.85 -8.90 -0.60
CA LEU A 63 -20.59 -9.28 0.02
C LEU A 63 -20.13 -10.65 -0.54
N ASP A 64 -18.82 -10.85 -0.64
CA ASP A 64 -18.23 -12.16 -0.93
C ASP A 64 -18.37 -13.13 0.26
N GLY A 65 -17.91 -14.37 0.09
CA GLY A 65 -17.95 -15.40 1.13
C GLY A 65 -17.19 -15.05 2.42
N ASP A 66 -16.35 -14.01 2.41
CA ASP A 66 -15.58 -13.52 3.56
C ASP A 66 -16.14 -12.21 4.16
N GLY A 67 -17.31 -11.78 3.67
CA GLY A 67 -17.98 -10.57 4.11
C GLY A 67 -17.29 -9.29 3.64
N VAL A 68 -16.62 -9.32 2.49
CA VAL A 68 -16.00 -8.14 1.84
C VAL A 68 -16.90 -7.69 0.68
N PRO A 69 -17.18 -6.39 0.50
CA PRO A 69 -17.99 -5.94 -0.63
C PRO A 69 -17.45 -6.43 -1.96
N VAL A 70 -18.33 -6.98 -2.81
CA VAL A 70 -17.93 -7.47 -4.14
C VAL A 70 -17.53 -6.32 -5.08
N ARG A 71 -18.07 -5.11 -4.87
CA ARG A 71 -17.74 -3.92 -5.64
C ARG A 71 -17.57 -2.70 -4.74
N VAL A 72 -16.55 -1.90 -5.05
CA VAL A 72 -16.26 -0.62 -4.39
C VAL A 72 -15.85 0.38 -5.46
N LEU A 73 -16.58 1.48 -5.57
CA LEU A 73 -16.25 2.56 -6.49
C LEU A 73 -15.53 3.65 -5.71
N TRP A 74 -14.30 3.96 -6.10
CA TRP A 74 -13.47 4.95 -5.42
C TRP A 74 -12.54 5.68 -6.39
N CYS A 75 -11.99 6.81 -5.96
CA CYS A 75 -11.00 7.56 -6.73
C CYS A 75 -10.05 8.31 -5.79
N PRO A 76 -8.73 8.30 -6.05
CA PRO A 76 -7.77 9.05 -5.23
C PRO A 76 -7.98 10.57 -5.27
N ARG A 77 -8.68 11.10 -6.30
CA ARG A 77 -9.05 12.52 -6.43
C ARG A 77 -10.39 12.86 -5.76
N PHE A 78 -11.21 11.85 -5.42
CA PHE A 78 -12.46 12.06 -4.71
C PHE A 78 -12.17 12.19 -3.22
N VAL A 79 -12.66 13.24 -2.57
CA VAL A 79 -12.49 13.45 -1.12
C VAL A 79 -13.78 14.02 -0.55
N THR A 80 -14.43 13.30 0.38
CA THR A 80 -15.72 13.72 0.97
C THR A 80 -15.58 14.78 2.08
N SER A 81 -14.39 14.94 2.67
CA SER A 81 -14.10 15.97 3.69
C SER A 81 -12.96 16.88 3.25
N ARG A 82 -13.15 18.20 3.40
CA ARG A 82 -12.10 19.20 3.11
C ARG A 82 -10.90 19.09 4.06
N ASP A 83 -11.05 18.43 5.21
CA ASP A 83 -9.99 18.30 6.23
C ASP A 83 -9.01 17.15 5.96
N ALA A 84 -9.21 16.37 4.91
CA ALA A 84 -8.22 15.40 4.45
C ALA A 84 -7.11 16.11 3.64
N TYR A 85 -6.36 17.01 4.31
CA TYR A 85 -5.32 17.87 3.73
C TYR A 85 -4.15 17.12 3.05
N GLY A 86 -4.08 15.79 3.17
CA GLY A 86 -3.13 14.92 2.46
C GLY A 86 -3.76 13.98 1.42
N GLY A 87 -5.09 13.97 1.28
CA GLY A 87 -5.86 12.98 0.52
C GLY A 87 -5.81 13.18 -1.00
N THR A 88 -5.61 14.40 -1.49
CA THR A 88 -5.60 14.67 -2.95
C THR A 88 -4.32 14.20 -3.66
N ALA A 89 -3.27 13.85 -2.91
CA ALA A 89 -2.00 13.41 -3.48
C ALA A 89 -2.12 12.01 -4.07
N THR A 90 -2.35 11.90 -5.38
CA THR A 90 -2.45 10.61 -6.09
C THR A 90 -1.22 9.72 -5.91
N ALA A 91 -0.05 10.31 -5.71
CA ALA A 91 1.19 9.59 -5.42
C ALA A 91 1.12 8.78 -4.11
N HIS A 92 0.18 9.10 -3.21
CA HIS A 92 -0.04 8.35 -1.98
C HIS A 92 -0.66 6.97 -2.20
N HIS A 93 -1.36 6.83 -3.31
CA HIS A 93 -2.04 5.61 -3.73
C HIS A 93 -1.22 4.80 -4.75
N ALA A 94 -0.15 5.37 -5.30
CA ALA A 94 0.68 4.73 -6.32
C ALA A 94 1.68 3.73 -5.71
N CYS A 95 1.49 2.44 -5.98
CA CYS A 95 2.42 1.39 -5.56
C CYS A 95 3.80 1.60 -6.20
N ARG A 96 4.88 1.63 -5.40
CA ARG A 96 6.24 1.82 -5.95
C ARG A 96 6.70 0.66 -6.84
N VAL A 97 6.11 -0.51 -6.64
CA VAL A 97 6.47 -1.78 -7.27
C VAL A 97 5.78 -1.93 -8.63
N CYS A 98 4.45 -2.06 -8.63
CA CYS A 98 3.65 -2.31 -9.84
C CYS A 98 3.07 -1.04 -10.49
N LYS A 99 3.27 0.14 -9.90
CA LYS A 99 2.80 1.46 -10.39
C LYS A 99 1.28 1.63 -10.48
N ARG A 100 0.48 0.60 -10.15
CA ARG A 100 -0.99 0.69 -10.03
C ARG A 100 -1.36 1.60 -8.85
N HIS A 101 -2.47 2.32 -9.00
CA HIS A 101 -3.09 3.04 -7.89
C HIS A 101 -3.93 2.06 -7.08
N ALA A 102 -3.65 1.92 -5.80
CA ALA A 102 -4.38 1.09 -4.86
C ALA A 102 -5.06 1.98 -3.82
N LEU A 103 -6.21 1.54 -3.29
CA LEU A 103 -6.99 2.32 -2.31
C LEU A 103 -6.19 2.67 -1.06
N HIS A 104 -5.24 1.80 -0.71
CA HIS A 104 -4.29 2.02 0.36
C HIS A 104 -2.98 1.31 0.06
N LEU A 105 -1.84 1.81 0.56
CA LEU A 105 -0.56 1.13 0.47
C LEU A 105 -0.08 0.67 1.85
N LEU A 106 0.56 -0.50 1.91
CA LEU A 106 1.24 -0.96 3.11
C LEU A 106 2.48 -0.11 3.41
N GLY A 107 2.80 0.06 4.70
CA GLY A 107 3.94 0.85 5.19
C GLY A 107 3.54 2.21 5.75
N LYS A 108 4.43 2.83 6.54
CA LYS A 108 4.19 4.17 7.11
C LYS A 108 4.58 5.28 6.12
N HIS A 109 3.92 6.42 6.22
CA HIS A 109 4.32 7.63 5.48
C HIS A 109 5.64 8.15 6.06
N GLY A 110 6.72 8.18 5.26
CA GLY A 110 8.06 8.56 5.71
C GLY A 110 9.14 8.37 4.65
N ARG A 111 10.36 8.90 4.90
CA ARG A 111 11.44 8.98 3.90
C ARG A 111 12.12 7.65 3.56
N PHE A 112 11.92 6.59 4.35
CA PHE A 112 12.72 5.36 4.24
C PHE A 112 11.93 4.06 4.05
N ASP A 113 10.60 4.06 4.24
CA ASP A 113 9.81 2.85 4.04
C ASP A 113 9.23 2.80 2.62
N PRO A 114 9.58 1.78 1.81
CA PRO A 114 8.96 1.58 0.52
C PRO A 114 7.49 1.18 0.72
N ARG A 115 6.57 2.03 0.28
CA ARG A 115 5.15 1.68 0.24
C ARG A 115 4.81 0.83 -0.98
N TRP A 116 4.11 -0.27 -0.74
CA TRP A 116 3.64 -1.21 -1.76
C TRP A 116 2.18 -1.58 -1.54
N CYS A 117 1.49 -2.02 -2.58
CA CYS A 117 0.12 -2.49 -2.46
C CYS A 117 0.05 -3.86 -1.77
N LEU A 118 -1.14 -4.28 -1.33
CA LEU A 118 -1.40 -5.58 -0.73
C LEU A 118 -0.86 -6.74 -1.59
N GLU A 119 -1.16 -6.73 -2.89
CA GLU A 119 -0.71 -7.76 -3.83
C GLU A 119 0.82 -7.83 -3.92
N CYS A 120 1.51 -6.68 -4.05
CA CYS A 120 2.98 -6.64 -4.05
C CYS A 120 3.59 -6.96 -2.69
N GLY A 121 2.82 -6.85 -1.60
CA GLY A 121 3.20 -7.29 -0.26
C GLY A 121 2.91 -8.77 0.01
N GLY A 122 2.42 -9.53 -0.98
CA GLY A 122 2.13 -10.95 -0.87
C GLY A 122 0.73 -11.29 -0.38
N ALA A 123 -0.21 -10.35 -0.30
CA ALA A 123 -1.59 -10.68 0.04
C ALA A 123 -2.27 -11.43 -1.11
N SER A 124 -2.99 -12.50 -0.78
CA SER A 124 -3.78 -13.30 -1.72
C SER A 124 -5.26 -12.93 -1.69
N GLY A 125 -5.96 -13.12 -2.81
CA GLY A 125 -7.40 -12.80 -2.91
C GLY A 125 -7.72 -11.30 -2.79
N VAL A 126 -6.79 -10.44 -3.18
CA VAL A 126 -7.01 -9.00 -3.23
C VAL A 126 -8.06 -8.70 -4.32
N PRO A 127 -9.21 -8.10 -3.98
CA PRO A 127 -10.29 -7.90 -4.94
C PRO A 127 -9.92 -6.84 -5.98
N ALA A 128 -10.48 -6.95 -7.19
CA ALA A 128 -10.16 -6.04 -8.29
C ALA A 128 -10.39 -4.56 -7.95
N TRP A 129 -11.47 -4.27 -7.21
CA TRP A 129 -11.83 -2.91 -6.79
C TRP A 129 -10.78 -2.25 -5.89
N TYR A 130 -9.89 -3.01 -5.25
CA TYR A 130 -8.81 -2.45 -4.45
C TYR A 130 -7.86 -1.59 -5.29
N PHE A 131 -7.79 -1.85 -6.60
CA PHE A 131 -7.06 -1.03 -7.54
C PHE A 131 -7.99 -0.07 -8.26
N HIS A 132 -7.52 1.16 -8.43
CA HIS A 132 -8.29 2.17 -9.15
C HIS A 132 -8.25 1.89 -10.64
N ASP A 133 -9.42 1.75 -11.25
CA ASP A 133 -9.58 1.75 -12.69
C ASP A 133 -9.82 3.18 -13.18
N ARG A 134 -8.86 3.71 -13.96
CA ARG A 134 -8.97 5.05 -14.56
C ARG A 134 -9.86 5.06 -15.80
N ASN A 135 -9.94 3.94 -16.52
CA ASN A 135 -10.55 3.85 -17.85
C ASN A 135 -12.03 3.45 -17.79
N ALA A 136 -12.43 2.71 -16.74
CA ALA A 136 -13.82 2.30 -16.53
C ALA A 136 -14.65 3.37 -15.81
N ASP A 137 -14.78 4.59 -16.36
CA ASP A 137 -15.75 5.62 -15.92
C ASP A 137 -15.36 6.52 -14.73
N CYS A 138 -14.06 6.70 -14.46
CA CYS A 138 -13.67 7.69 -13.45
C CYS A 138 -13.69 9.14 -14.01
N SER A 139 -14.85 9.79 -13.90
CA SER A 139 -15.06 11.20 -14.27
C SER A 139 -14.12 12.22 -13.59
N LEU A 140 -13.37 11.80 -12.56
CA LEU A 140 -12.40 12.63 -11.85
C LEU A 140 -10.98 12.45 -12.37
N CYS A 141 -10.67 11.33 -13.03
CA CYS A 141 -9.35 11.02 -13.58
C CYS A 141 -9.21 11.46 -15.05
N GLY A 142 -10.32 11.66 -15.75
CA GLY A 142 -10.41 12.19 -17.11
C GLY A 142 -10.56 13.71 -17.19
N LYS A 143 -9.57 14.44 -16.67
CA LYS A 143 -9.23 15.82 -17.01
C LYS A 143 -7.71 15.96 -16.89
#